data_AF-A0A7S2XRB7-F1
#
_entry.id   AF-A0A7S2XRB7-F1
#
_cell.length_a   1.000
_cell.length_b   1.000
_cell.length_c   1.000
_cell.angle_alpha   90.00
_cell.angle_beta   90.00
_cell.angle_gamma   90.00
#
_symmetry.space_group_name_H-M   'P 1'
#
loop_
_entity.id
_entity.type
_entity.pdbx_description
1 polymer ?
#
loop_
_entity_poly.entity_id
_entity_poly.type
_entity_poly.pdbx_seq_one_letter_code
_entity_poly.pdbx_strand_id
1 'polypeptide(L)'
;CGVIYDPYYCNGRVVDLLCQLGFREIRHERRDFYADVAQEKVPLHDVLITNPPYSTNHKEQCLEFCVKHLRQTGTPFFLLLPNYVALKEYYRHATQTKDGKEANDIVYVVPPDPYEYDHPEGTGHDIPPFSSIWFCGIGKTQMETLRMQKSLYLEKLNDESVSRGRGQVSIAFSIQELQQLNAVPTLKRLNPRQRKKRKQQKEEHSNYATRSTLNTESKLKACTNTSKNINQGQIMLGVTKIPTPKKNSSHRDANGVRKKKRF
;
A
#
# COMPACT_ATOMS: atom_id res chain seq x y z
N CYS A 1 26.48 21.24 -5.78
CA CYS A 1 25.55 20.17 -5.36
C CYS A 1 24.16 20.55 -5.83
N GLY A 2 23.33 19.57 -6.21
CA GLY A 2 21.95 19.85 -6.62
C GLY A 2 21.05 20.23 -5.44
N VAL A 3 20.01 21.00 -5.73
CA VAL A 3 18.96 21.45 -4.81
C VAL A 3 17.86 20.40 -4.76
N ILE A 4 17.59 19.87 -3.56
CA ILE A 4 16.42 19.03 -3.28
C ILE A 4 15.23 19.93 -2.92
N TYR A 5 14.04 19.60 -3.43
CA TYR A 5 12.78 20.22 -3.02
C TYR A 5 11.83 19.17 -2.41
N ASP A 6 11.37 19.43 -1.19
CA ASP A 6 10.20 18.76 -0.60
C ASP A 6 9.03 19.76 -0.55
N PRO A 7 7.96 19.57 -1.34
CA PRO A 7 6.80 20.46 -1.32
C PRO A 7 5.91 20.37 -0.07
N TYR A 8 6.04 19.35 0.79
CA TYR A 8 5.13 19.13 1.91
C TYR A 8 5.78 19.43 3.25
N TYR A 9 5.60 20.68 3.71
CA TYR A 9 6.14 21.15 4.98
C TYR A 9 5.67 20.33 6.19
N CYS A 10 6.57 19.50 6.73
CA CYS A 10 6.50 18.90 8.06
C CYS A 10 7.53 19.58 9.00
N ASN A 11 7.60 19.15 10.27
CA ASN A 11 8.38 19.76 11.37
C ASN A 11 9.93 19.69 11.23
N GLY A 12 10.50 19.75 10.03
CA GLY A 12 11.94 19.85 9.77
C GLY A 12 12.69 18.52 9.59
N ARG A 13 12.20 17.41 10.15
CA ARG A 13 12.90 16.10 10.15
C ARG A 13 13.41 15.62 8.79
N VAL A 14 12.73 15.94 7.68
CA VAL A 14 13.20 15.59 6.34
C VAL A 14 14.48 16.33 5.96
N VAL A 15 14.63 17.59 6.38
CA VAL A 15 15.86 18.38 6.21
C VAL A 15 17.00 17.74 6.99
N ASP A 16 16.77 17.39 8.26
CA ASP A 16 17.80 16.75 9.11
C ASP A 16 18.30 15.42 8.50
N LEU A 17 17.38 14.57 8.02
CA LEU A 17 17.72 13.30 7.40
C LEU A 17 18.48 13.48 6.08
N LEU A 18 18.10 14.44 5.23
CA LEU A 18 18.81 14.73 3.99
C LEU A 18 20.19 15.36 4.24
N CYS A 19 20.31 16.22 5.25
CA CYS A 19 21.59 16.76 5.73
C CYS A 19 22.52 15.66 6.23
N GLN A 20 22.01 14.68 7.00
CA GLN A 20 22.79 13.52 7.45
C GLN A 20 23.28 12.63 6.29
N LEU A 21 22.52 12.58 5.18
CA LEU A 21 22.94 11.92 3.93
C LEU A 21 23.91 12.76 3.08
N GLY A 22 24.32 13.95 3.55
CA GLY A 22 25.31 14.82 2.90
C GLY A 22 24.74 15.83 1.91
N PHE A 23 23.42 15.91 1.75
CA PHE A 23 22.79 16.97 0.94
C PHE A 23 22.81 18.30 1.71
N ARG A 24 23.15 19.40 1.04
CA ARG A 24 23.33 20.72 1.69
C ARG A 24 22.24 21.73 1.34
N GLU A 25 21.64 21.59 0.16
CA GLU A 25 20.66 22.51 -0.38
C GLU A 25 19.29 21.82 -0.39
N ILE A 26 18.48 22.02 0.67
CA ILE A 26 17.12 21.49 0.77
C ILE A 26 16.13 22.65 0.87
N ARG A 27 15.25 22.77 -0.11
CA ARG A 27 14.09 23.68 -0.10
C ARG A 27 12.91 22.98 0.55
N HIS A 28 12.61 23.37 1.79
CA HIS A 28 11.54 22.82 2.62
C HIS A 28 10.83 23.98 3.36
N GLU A 29 10.06 24.76 2.61
CA GLU A 29 9.42 25.99 3.08
C GLU A 29 7.95 25.76 3.42
N ARG A 30 7.41 26.51 4.41
CA ARG A 30 5.98 26.46 4.78
C ARG A 30 5.10 27.16 3.75
N ARG A 31 4.89 26.49 2.61
CA ARG A 31 4.14 26.99 1.44
C ARG A 31 2.99 26.06 1.09
N ASP A 32 1.99 26.59 0.39
CA ASP A 32 0.97 25.77 -0.23
C ASP A 32 1.46 25.35 -1.63
N PHE A 33 1.92 24.11 -1.73
CA PHE A 33 2.42 23.52 -2.97
C PHE A 33 1.43 23.63 -4.14
N TYR A 34 0.12 23.49 -3.91
CA TYR A 34 -0.86 23.56 -5.01
C TYR A 34 -1.14 24.99 -5.42
N ALA A 35 -1.08 25.94 -4.49
CA ALA A 35 -1.09 27.36 -4.82
C ALA A 35 0.17 27.74 -5.64
N ASP A 36 1.34 27.22 -5.28
CA ASP A 36 2.58 27.41 -6.04
C ASP A 36 2.50 26.80 -7.45
N VAL A 37 1.95 25.59 -7.60
CA VAL A 37 1.71 24.97 -8.91
C VAL A 37 0.73 25.78 -9.75
N ALA A 38 -0.39 26.24 -9.15
CA ALA A 38 -1.41 27.01 -9.86
C ALA A 38 -0.98 28.43 -10.24
N GLN A 39 0.01 28.99 -9.55
CA GLN A 39 0.57 30.32 -9.80
C GLN A 39 1.91 30.29 -10.55
N GLU A 40 2.40 29.11 -10.95
CA GLU A 40 3.71 28.90 -11.58
C GLU A 40 4.89 29.40 -10.72
N LYS A 41 4.75 29.30 -9.38
CA LYS A 41 5.70 29.77 -8.35
C LYS A 41 6.49 28.65 -7.65
N VAL A 42 6.40 27.41 -8.15
CA VAL A 42 7.18 26.28 -7.63
C VAL A 42 8.67 26.66 -7.64
N PRO A 43 9.40 26.58 -6.50
CA PRO A 43 10.81 26.93 -6.46
C PRO A 43 11.63 26.11 -7.45
N LEU A 44 12.60 26.73 -8.13
CA LEU A 44 13.60 26.01 -8.94
C LEU A 44 14.28 24.90 -8.09
N HIS A 45 14.50 23.73 -8.67
CA HIS A 45 15.15 22.61 -8.01
C HIS A 45 15.73 21.63 -9.03
N ASP A 46 16.74 20.88 -8.62
CA ASP A 46 17.37 19.85 -9.45
C ASP A 46 16.69 18.48 -9.26
N VAL A 47 16.01 18.26 -8.12
CA VAL A 47 15.27 17.04 -7.82
C VAL A 47 14.14 17.29 -6.82
N LEU A 48 12.99 16.68 -7.05
CA LEU A 48 11.87 16.66 -6.09
C LEU A 48 11.91 15.35 -5.28
N ILE A 49 11.98 15.42 -3.96
CA ILE A 49 11.95 14.23 -3.08
C ILE A 49 10.90 14.46 -2.00
N THR A 50 9.91 13.56 -1.89
CA THR A 50 8.90 13.70 -0.83
C THR A 50 8.15 12.41 -0.49
N ASN A 51 7.57 12.39 0.70
CA ASN A 51 6.57 11.45 1.17
C ASN A 51 5.22 12.21 1.29
N PRO A 52 4.44 12.33 0.20
CA PRO A 52 3.32 13.25 0.15
C PRO A 52 2.18 12.76 1.07
N PRO A 53 1.31 13.65 1.58
CA PRO A 53 0.18 13.26 2.42
C PRO A 53 -0.69 12.18 1.76
N TYR A 54 -1.06 11.16 2.54
CA TYR A 54 -1.82 10.01 2.03
C TYR A 54 -3.34 10.19 2.09
N SER A 55 -3.82 11.32 2.59
CA SER A 55 -5.21 11.77 2.58
C SER A 55 -5.68 12.24 1.19
N THR A 56 -7.01 12.39 1.06
CA THR A 56 -7.68 13.07 -0.08
C THR A 56 -7.14 12.68 -1.46
N ASN A 57 -6.78 13.67 -2.28
CA ASN A 57 -6.26 13.58 -3.64
C ASN A 57 -4.77 13.95 -3.72
N HIS A 58 -4.09 14.16 -2.58
CA HIS A 58 -2.72 14.68 -2.54
C HIS A 58 -1.73 13.85 -3.35
N LYS A 59 -1.77 12.52 -3.21
CA LYS A 59 -0.94 11.58 -3.98
C LYS A 59 -1.16 11.66 -5.49
N GLU A 60 -2.39 11.90 -5.91
CA GLU A 60 -2.79 11.96 -7.31
C GLU A 60 -2.28 13.25 -7.94
N GLN A 61 -2.54 14.40 -7.31
CA GLN A 61 -2.05 15.70 -7.77
C GLN A 61 -0.52 15.81 -7.72
N CYS A 62 0.12 15.23 -6.68
CA CYS A 62 1.58 15.19 -6.57
C CYS A 62 2.22 14.38 -7.70
N LEU A 63 1.71 13.18 -7.96
CA LEU A 63 2.16 12.33 -9.06
C LEU A 63 1.96 13.02 -10.42
N GLU A 64 0.78 13.56 -10.67
CA GLU A 64 0.47 14.24 -11.93
C GLU A 64 1.41 15.43 -12.17
N PHE A 65 1.65 16.26 -11.15
CA PHE A 65 2.65 17.33 -11.22
C PHE A 65 4.04 16.76 -11.55
N CYS A 66 4.51 15.77 -10.79
CA CYS A 66 5.87 15.24 -10.93
C CYS A 66 6.11 14.62 -12.32
N VAL A 67 5.17 13.82 -12.82
CA VAL A 67 5.27 13.19 -14.16
C VAL A 67 5.19 14.23 -15.27
N LYS A 68 4.31 15.24 -15.13
CA LYS A 68 4.26 16.36 -16.07
C LYS A 68 5.56 17.16 -16.07
N HIS A 69 6.09 17.49 -14.89
CA HIS A 69 7.29 18.29 -14.72
C HIS A 69 8.52 17.58 -15.30
N LEU A 70 8.75 16.31 -14.95
CA LEU A 70 9.80 15.46 -15.55
C LEU A 70 9.78 15.49 -17.08
N ARG A 71 8.59 15.40 -17.70
CA ARG A 71 8.44 15.39 -19.16
C ARG A 71 8.59 16.76 -19.82
N GLN A 72 8.41 17.84 -19.07
CA GLN A 72 8.53 19.22 -19.55
C GLN A 72 9.94 19.79 -19.36
N THR A 73 10.61 19.46 -18.26
CA THR A 73 11.88 20.08 -17.84
C THR A 73 13.05 19.10 -17.74
N GLY A 74 12.78 17.78 -17.70
CA GLY A 74 13.78 16.77 -17.37
C GLY A 74 14.05 16.60 -15.86
N THR A 75 13.40 17.40 -14.99
CA THR A 75 13.64 17.37 -13.54
C THR A 75 13.21 16.03 -12.92
N PRO A 76 14.12 15.24 -12.33
CA PRO A 76 13.80 13.97 -11.70
C PRO A 76 12.98 14.14 -10.41
N PHE A 77 12.25 13.09 -10.05
CA PHE A 77 11.49 13.03 -8.81
C PHE A 77 11.57 11.66 -8.12
N PHE A 78 11.39 11.67 -6.80
CA PHE A 78 11.38 10.48 -5.94
C PHE A 78 10.20 10.61 -4.97
N LEU A 79 9.12 9.87 -5.23
CA LEU A 79 7.92 9.87 -4.40
C LEU A 79 7.82 8.58 -3.58
N LEU A 80 7.81 8.69 -2.25
CA LEU A 80 7.50 7.57 -1.36
C LEU A 80 5.98 7.41 -1.27
N LEU A 81 5.45 6.37 -1.91
CA LEU A 81 4.01 6.16 -2.04
C LEU A 81 3.58 4.75 -1.62
N PRO A 82 2.32 4.56 -1.18
CA PRO A 82 1.78 3.23 -0.93
C PRO A 82 1.84 2.38 -2.20
N ASN A 83 2.30 1.14 -2.09
CA ASN A 83 2.48 0.22 -3.23
C ASN A 83 1.23 0.05 -4.10
N TYR A 84 0.03 0.14 -3.52
CA TYR A 84 -1.23 0.06 -4.26
C TYR A 84 -1.43 1.20 -5.29
N VAL A 85 -0.66 2.29 -5.22
CA VAL A 85 -0.77 3.44 -6.14
C VAL A 85 -0.45 3.03 -7.58
N ALA A 86 0.55 2.15 -7.78
CA ALA A 86 0.90 1.62 -9.11
C ALA A 86 -0.28 0.93 -9.82
N LEU A 87 -1.29 0.48 -9.07
CA LEU A 87 -2.47 -0.22 -9.57
C LEU A 87 -3.70 0.69 -9.70
N LYS A 88 -3.52 2.02 -9.69
CA LYS A 88 -4.61 3.01 -9.79
C LYS A 88 -4.80 3.54 -11.19
N GLU A 89 -6.04 3.89 -11.49
CA GLU A 89 -6.44 4.49 -12.75
C GLU A 89 -5.76 5.84 -12.99
N TYR A 90 -5.71 6.71 -11.97
CA TYR A 90 -4.98 7.98 -12.06
C TYR A 90 -3.47 7.79 -12.27
N TYR A 91 -2.89 6.72 -11.71
CA TYR A 91 -1.48 6.39 -11.91
C TYR A 91 -1.22 6.03 -13.37
N ARG A 92 -2.06 5.14 -13.92
CA ARG A 92 -2.05 4.76 -15.34
C ARG A 92 -2.21 5.99 -16.25
N HIS A 93 -3.16 6.89 -15.96
CA HIS A 93 -3.38 8.09 -16.76
C HIS A 93 -2.21 9.09 -16.71
N ALA A 94 -1.62 9.31 -15.54
CA ALA A 94 -0.44 10.18 -15.41
C ALA A 94 0.76 9.61 -16.19
N THR A 95 0.98 8.30 -16.11
CA THR A 95 2.19 7.64 -16.62
C THR A 95 2.12 7.17 -18.07
N GLN A 96 0.94 7.09 -18.68
CA GLN A 96 0.79 6.74 -20.10
C GLN A 96 1.35 7.83 -21.05
N THR A 97 1.81 7.41 -22.22
CA THR A 97 2.11 8.29 -23.36
C THR A 97 0.82 8.64 -24.12
N LYS A 98 0.90 9.58 -25.07
CA LYS A 98 -0.22 9.92 -25.98
C LYS A 98 -0.76 8.71 -26.76
N ASP A 99 0.07 7.70 -26.99
CA ASP A 99 -0.29 6.46 -27.69
C ASP A 99 -0.84 5.37 -26.75
N GLY A 100 -1.15 5.71 -25.49
CA GLY A 100 -1.71 4.80 -24.47
C GLY A 100 -0.72 3.77 -23.90
N LYS A 101 0.55 3.80 -24.30
CA LYS A 101 1.61 2.91 -23.79
C LYS A 101 2.13 3.42 -22.44
N GLU A 102 2.59 2.52 -21.56
CA GLU A 102 3.34 2.93 -20.36
C GLU A 102 4.63 3.66 -20.79
N ALA A 103 4.91 4.81 -20.18
CA ALA A 103 6.17 5.49 -20.42
C ALA A 103 7.31 4.82 -19.66
N ASN A 104 8.42 4.56 -20.35
CA ASN A 104 9.66 4.06 -19.78
C ASN A 104 10.46 5.19 -19.08
N ASP A 105 9.81 6.00 -18.24
CA ASP A 105 10.41 7.15 -17.54
C ASP A 105 10.42 7.02 -16.00
N ILE A 106 9.77 5.99 -15.45
CA ILE A 106 9.69 5.69 -14.01
C ILE A 106 10.28 4.31 -13.69
N VAL A 107 11.10 4.25 -12.64
CA VAL A 107 11.56 3.03 -11.98
C VAL A 107 10.99 2.95 -10.56
N TYR A 108 10.78 1.73 -10.06
CA TYR A 108 10.32 1.51 -8.70
C TYR A 108 11.45 0.93 -7.84
N VAL A 109 11.66 1.51 -6.66
CA VAL A 109 12.61 0.98 -5.66
C VAL A 109 11.82 0.47 -4.46
N VAL A 110 11.94 -0.83 -4.21
CA VAL A 110 11.27 -1.58 -3.16
C VAL A 110 12.27 -1.77 -2.01
N PRO A 111 12.06 -1.13 -0.84
CA PRO A 111 12.88 -1.36 0.34
C PRO A 111 12.79 -2.82 0.80
N PRO A 112 13.84 -3.37 1.43
CA PRO A 112 13.79 -4.72 2.00
C PRO A 112 12.79 -4.84 3.15
N ASP A 113 12.70 -3.80 3.97
CA ASP A 113 11.88 -3.73 5.18
C ASP A 113 10.76 -2.69 5.00
N PRO A 114 9.53 -2.93 5.48
CA PRO A 114 8.44 -1.96 5.39
C PRO A 114 8.75 -0.67 6.15
N TYR A 115 8.38 0.48 5.57
CA TYR A 115 8.41 1.75 6.30
C TYR A 115 7.41 1.76 7.47
N GLU A 116 7.91 2.06 8.65
CA GLU A 116 7.13 2.48 9.81
C GLU A 116 6.82 3.98 9.71
N TYR A 117 5.70 4.40 10.29
CA TYR A 117 5.22 5.78 10.25
C TYR A 117 4.79 6.24 11.63
N ASP A 118 5.31 7.39 12.06
CA ASP A 118 4.83 8.06 13.26
C ASP A 118 3.43 8.60 13.02
N HIS A 119 2.49 8.18 13.86
CA HIS A 119 1.09 8.62 13.83
C HIS A 119 0.81 9.44 15.10
N PRO A 120 0.06 10.56 15.02
CA PRO A 120 -0.38 11.28 16.22
C PRO A 120 -1.23 10.36 17.11
N GLU A 121 -1.03 10.44 18.43
CA GLU A 121 -1.73 9.59 19.39
C GLU A 121 -3.25 9.57 19.18
N GLY A 122 -3.85 8.38 19.23
CA GLY A 122 -5.28 8.20 18.98
C GLY A 122 -5.73 8.30 17.52
N THR A 123 -4.81 8.51 16.56
CA THR A 123 -5.15 8.61 15.13
C THR A 123 -4.44 7.56 14.26
N GLY A 124 -5.15 6.50 13.88
CA GLY A 124 -4.67 5.54 12.86
C GLY A 124 -4.72 4.08 13.29
N HIS A 125 -3.82 3.29 12.69
CA HIS A 125 -3.54 1.90 13.05
C HIS A 125 -2.04 1.79 13.28
N ASP A 126 -1.64 1.07 14.33
CA ASP A 126 -0.23 0.90 14.74
C ASP A 126 0.67 0.36 13.62
N ILE A 127 0.08 -0.39 12.67
CA ILE A 127 0.75 -0.90 11.47
C ILE A 127 0.04 -0.36 10.22
N PRO A 128 0.76 0.25 9.26
CA PRO A 128 0.17 0.73 8.01
C PRO A 128 -0.43 -0.44 7.21
N PRO A 129 -1.65 -0.31 6.66
CA PRO A 129 -2.33 -1.41 5.96
C PRO A 129 -1.85 -1.61 4.51
N PHE A 130 -0.62 -1.20 4.22
CA PHE A 130 0.09 -1.22 2.94
C PHE A 130 1.61 -1.11 3.20
N SER A 131 2.43 -1.59 2.27
CA SER A 131 3.86 -1.26 2.21
C SER A 131 4.04 -0.01 1.33
N SER A 132 5.07 0.77 1.59
CA SER A 132 5.44 1.92 0.74
C SER A 132 6.69 1.61 -0.07
N ILE A 133 6.71 2.10 -1.30
CA ILE A 133 7.81 1.94 -2.26
C ILE A 133 8.09 3.30 -2.92
N TRP A 134 9.29 3.48 -3.43
CA TRP A 134 9.65 4.69 -4.16
C TRP A 134 9.24 4.58 -5.62
N PHE A 135 8.62 5.65 -6.11
CA PHE A 135 8.31 5.88 -7.51
C PHE A 135 9.29 6.96 -7.99
N CYS A 136 10.29 6.54 -8.77
CA CYS A 136 11.41 7.39 -9.15
C CYS A 136 11.28 7.74 -10.64
N GLY A 137 10.83 8.95 -10.94
CA GLY A 137 10.83 9.47 -12.30
C GLY A 137 12.20 10.02 -12.64
N ILE A 138 12.92 9.32 -13.53
CA ILE A 138 14.33 9.63 -13.85
C ILE A 138 14.57 9.94 -15.32
N GLY A 139 13.56 9.75 -16.18
CA GLY A 139 13.68 9.94 -17.62
C GLY A 139 14.21 8.70 -18.36
N LYS A 140 13.97 8.64 -19.67
CA LYS A 140 14.20 7.43 -20.49
C LYS A 140 15.66 7.00 -20.55
N THR A 141 16.58 7.95 -20.77
CA THR A 141 18.02 7.68 -20.92
C THR A 141 18.61 7.09 -19.64
N GLN A 142 18.29 7.70 -18.50
CA GLN A 142 18.68 7.23 -17.17
C GLN A 142 18.06 5.86 -16.87
N MET A 143 16.82 5.63 -17.33
CA MET A 143 16.17 4.32 -17.25
C MET A 143 16.97 3.24 -18.00
N GLU A 144 17.38 3.50 -19.24
CA GLU A 144 18.13 2.55 -20.06
C GLU A 144 19.50 2.23 -19.45
N THR A 145 20.21 3.23 -18.93
CA THR A 145 21.44 3.03 -18.15
C THR A 145 21.20 2.15 -16.92
N LEU A 146 20.14 2.41 -16.15
CA LEU A 146 19.82 1.64 -14.94
C LEU A 146 19.40 0.20 -15.25
N ARG A 147 18.70 -0.05 -16.37
CA ARG A 147 18.41 -1.40 -16.90
C ARG A 147 19.69 -2.17 -17.20
N MET A 148 20.63 -1.54 -17.91
CA MET A 148 21.93 -2.14 -18.24
C MET A 148 22.73 -2.47 -16.98
N GLN A 149 22.82 -1.53 -16.03
CA GLN A 149 23.49 -1.74 -14.74
C GLN A 149 22.87 -2.88 -13.93
N LYS A 150 21.53 -3.00 -13.89
CA LYS A 150 20.85 -4.13 -13.23
C LYS A 150 21.19 -5.47 -13.89
N SER A 151 21.27 -5.54 -15.22
CA SER A 151 21.66 -6.77 -15.93
C SER A 151 23.08 -7.21 -15.56
N LEU A 152 24.05 -6.31 -15.71
CA LEU A 152 25.46 -6.56 -15.38
C LEU A 152 25.66 -6.94 -13.91
N TYR A 153 24.86 -6.39 -12.99
CA TYR A 153 24.88 -6.76 -11.59
C TYR A 153 24.31 -8.16 -11.33
N LEU A 154 23.20 -8.51 -11.98
CA LEU A 154 22.58 -9.84 -11.87
C LEU A 154 23.42 -10.95 -12.52
N GLU A 155 24.14 -10.64 -13.61
CA GLU A 155 25.08 -11.55 -14.26
C GLU A 155 26.22 -11.92 -13.30
N LYS A 156 26.85 -10.92 -12.64
CA LYS A 156 27.88 -11.15 -11.62
C LYS A 156 27.39 -11.96 -10.42
N LEU A 157 26.15 -11.71 -9.97
CA LEU A 157 25.51 -12.47 -8.88
C LEU A 157 25.12 -13.92 -9.23
N ASN A 158 25.17 -14.31 -10.51
CA ASN A 158 24.97 -15.70 -10.92
C ASN A 158 26.30 -16.45 -11.07
N ASP A 159 27.40 -15.73 -11.29
CA ASP A 159 28.75 -16.28 -11.46
C ASP A 159 29.42 -16.51 -10.09
N GLU A 160 29.32 -15.51 -9.19
CA GLU A 160 29.60 -15.72 -7.77
C GLU A 160 28.39 -16.39 -7.10
N SER A 161 28.60 -17.47 -6.32
CA SER A 161 27.55 -18.19 -5.59
C SER A 161 27.03 -17.45 -4.34
N VAL A 162 26.87 -16.13 -4.46
CA VAL A 162 26.42 -15.21 -3.43
C VAL A 162 24.95 -15.46 -3.12
N SER A 163 24.72 -16.01 -1.93
CA SER A 163 23.37 -16.13 -1.38
C SER A 163 22.73 -14.75 -1.27
N ARG A 164 21.57 -14.55 -1.93
CA ARG A 164 20.79 -13.30 -1.81
C ARG A 164 20.43 -13.05 -0.34
N GLY A 165 21.12 -12.10 0.27
CA GLY A 165 20.90 -11.74 1.67
C GLY A 165 19.48 -11.21 1.90
N ARG A 166 18.91 -11.53 3.06
CA ARG A 166 17.81 -10.70 3.59
C ARG A 166 18.35 -9.27 3.79
N GLY A 167 17.55 -8.25 3.50
CA GLY A 167 17.97 -6.86 3.59
C GLY A 167 18.38 -6.20 2.26
N GLN A 168 18.25 -6.87 1.11
CA GLN A 168 18.58 -6.25 -0.18
C GLN A 168 17.42 -5.46 -0.80
N VAL A 169 17.68 -4.20 -1.17
CA VAL A 169 16.79 -3.34 -1.96
C VAL A 169 16.51 -3.98 -3.33
N SER A 170 15.24 -4.04 -3.73
CA SER A 170 14.83 -4.57 -5.04
C SER A 170 14.40 -3.45 -5.99
N ILE A 171 14.75 -3.55 -7.27
CA ILE A 171 14.41 -2.58 -8.31
C ILE A 171 13.49 -3.23 -9.33
N ALA A 172 12.39 -2.57 -9.71
CA ALA A 172 11.47 -3.01 -10.76
C ALA A 172 11.31 -1.93 -11.85
N PHE A 173 11.25 -2.34 -13.11
CA PHE A 173 11.06 -1.43 -14.26
C PHE A 173 9.67 -1.48 -14.90
N SER A 174 8.73 -2.19 -14.27
CA SER A 174 7.35 -2.34 -14.74
C SER A 174 6.42 -2.74 -13.59
N ILE A 175 5.11 -2.55 -13.77
CA ILE A 175 4.10 -3.06 -12.83
C ILE A 175 4.16 -4.60 -12.77
N GLN A 176 4.51 -5.26 -13.88
CA GLN A 176 4.67 -6.70 -13.96
C GLN A 176 5.83 -7.20 -13.07
N GLU A 177 6.98 -6.53 -13.09
CA GLU A 177 8.11 -6.82 -12.18
C GLU A 177 7.72 -6.59 -10.72
N LEU A 178 6.98 -5.51 -10.40
CA LEU A 178 6.46 -5.29 -9.05
C LEU A 178 5.54 -6.42 -8.56
N GLN A 179 4.74 -7.01 -9.45
CA GLN A 179 3.90 -8.17 -9.13
C GLN A 179 4.74 -9.44 -8.90
N GLN A 180 5.76 -9.67 -9.73
CA GLN A 180 6.72 -10.79 -9.56
C GLN A 180 7.48 -10.71 -8.23
N LEU A 181 7.86 -9.50 -7.81
CA LEU A 181 8.47 -9.23 -6.50
C LEU A 181 7.50 -9.34 -5.31
N ASN A 182 6.20 -9.57 -5.56
CA ASN A 182 5.11 -9.44 -4.56
C ASN A 182 5.05 -8.05 -3.88
N ALA A 183 5.67 -7.04 -4.49
CA ALA A 183 5.79 -5.69 -3.95
C ALA A 183 4.47 -4.90 -4.05
N VAL A 184 3.54 -5.30 -4.92
CA VAL A 184 2.20 -4.71 -5.05
C VAL A 184 1.07 -5.74 -4.82
N PRO A 185 -0.12 -5.33 -4.35
CA PRO A 185 -1.21 -6.27 -4.09
C PRO A 185 -1.80 -6.85 -5.40
N THR A 186 -1.43 -8.08 -5.74
CA THR A 186 -1.96 -8.81 -6.91
C THR A 186 -3.45 -9.12 -6.81
N LEU A 187 -3.99 -9.24 -5.58
CA LEU A 187 -5.40 -9.54 -5.34
C LEU A 187 -6.22 -8.27 -5.03
N LYS A 188 -7.36 -8.14 -5.73
CA LYS A 188 -8.36 -7.09 -5.45
C LYS A 188 -8.82 -7.17 -3.99
N ARG A 189 -8.38 -6.21 -3.17
CA ARG A 189 -8.68 -6.18 -1.73
C ARG A 189 -10.19 -6.20 -1.51
N LEU A 190 -10.68 -7.27 -0.87
CA LEU A 190 -12.10 -7.47 -0.54
C LEU A 190 -12.68 -6.22 0.14
N ASN A 191 -13.94 -5.91 -0.16
CA ASN A 191 -14.61 -4.74 0.43
C ASN A 191 -14.79 -4.91 1.96
N PRO A 192 -14.98 -3.83 2.73
CA PRO A 192 -15.02 -3.92 4.21
C PRO A 192 -16.05 -4.93 4.75
N ARG A 193 -17.20 -5.10 4.09
CA ARG A 193 -18.22 -6.08 4.47
C ARG A 193 -17.75 -7.52 4.20
N GLN A 194 -17.15 -7.77 3.04
CA GLN A 194 -16.56 -9.07 2.68
C GLN A 194 -15.41 -9.44 3.62
N ARG A 195 -14.56 -8.47 4.01
CA ARG A 195 -13.50 -8.69 5.01
C ARG A 195 -14.08 -9.04 6.38
N LYS A 196 -15.10 -8.31 6.85
CA LYS A 196 -15.79 -8.62 8.11
C LYS A 196 -16.44 -10.01 8.09
N LYS A 197 -17.13 -10.37 7.00
CA LYS A 197 -17.73 -11.70 6.83
C LYS A 197 -16.67 -12.81 6.82
N ARG A 198 -15.55 -12.65 6.09
CA ARG A 198 -14.46 -13.63 6.12
C ARG A 198 -13.78 -13.74 7.49
N LYS A 199 -13.68 -12.65 8.26
CA LYS A 199 -13.15 -12.70 9.64
C LYS A 199 -14.07 -13.54 10.53
N GLN A 200 -15.38 -13.24 10.51
CA GLN A 200 -16.40 -14.01 11.24
C GLN A 200 -16.39 -15.48 10.84
N GLN A 201 -16.34 -15.80 9.54
CA GLN A 201 -16.26 -17.19 9.07
C GLN A 201 -14.98 -17.91 9.53
N LYS A 202 -13.82 -17.22 9.61
CA LYS A 202 -12.60 -17.81 10.19
C LYS A 202 -12.72 -18.04 11.69
N GLU A 203 -13.30 -17.09 12.43
CA GLU A 203 -13.56 -17.20 13.87
C GLU A 203 -14.52 -18.37 14.17
N GLU A 204 -15.62 -18.48 13.42
CA GLU A 204 -16.58 -19.59 13.48
C GLU A 204 -15.91 -20.94 13.18
N HIS A 205 -15.10 -21.03 12.12
CA HIS A 205 -14.47 -22.28 11.71
C HIS A 205 -13.36 -22.73 12.67
N SER A 206 -12.62 -21.78 13.26
CA SER A 206 -11.64 -22.04 14.32
C SER A 206 -12.33 -22.56 15.59
N ASN A 207 -13.40 -21.90 16.03
CA ASN A 207 -14.17 -22.32 17.20
C ASN A 207 -14.82 -23.71 17.01
N TYR A 208 -15.20 -24.06 15.79
CA TYR A 208 -15.67 -25.42 15.47
C TYR A 208 -14.55 -26.46 15.58
N ALA A 209 -13.35 -26.16 15.06
CA ALA A 209 -12.20 -27.06 15.17
C ALA A 209 -11.77 -27.29 16.62
N THR A 210 -11.69 -26.23 17.45
CA THR A 210 -11.36 -26.35 18.88
C THR A 210 -12.42 -27.14 19.66
N ARG A 211 -13.70 -27.05 19.27
CA ARG A 211 -14.76 -27.88 19.87
C ARG A 211 -14.72 -29.33 19.41
N SER A 212 -14.28 -29.61 18.17
CA SER A 212 -14.17 -31.00 17.71
C SER A 212 -13.02 -31.73 18.39
N THR A 213 -11.86 -31.08 18.60
CA THR A 213 -10.72 -31.71 19.30
C THR A 213 -11.03 -32.06 20.75
N LEU A 214 -11.70 -31.17 21.49
CA LEU A 214 -12.18 -31.45 22.86
C LEU A 214 -13.19 -32.61 22.92
N ASN A 215 -14.00 -32.80 21.88
CA ASN A 215 -14.92 -33.93 21.75
C ASN A 215 -14.23 -35.25 21.36
N THR A 216 -13.05 -35.19 20.74
CA THR A 216 -12.24 -36.39 20.43
C THR A 216 -11.49 -36.89 21.67
N GLU A 217 -10.91 -35.99 22.46
CA GLU A 217 -10.23 -36.36 23.72
C GLU A 217 -11.19 -36.94 24.76
N SER A 218 -12.40 -36.38 24.86
CA SER A 218 -13.45 -36.92 25.74
C SER A 218 -14.02 -38.27 25.25
N LYS A 219 -13.99 -38.56 23.94
CA LYS A 219 -14.29 -39.90 23.42
C LYS A 219 -13.17 -40.92 23.66
N LEU A 220 -11.90 -40.52 23.56
CA LEU A 220 -10.76 -41.39 23.91
C LEU A 220 -10.77 -41.78 25.40
N LYS A 221 -11.28 -40.92 26.28
CA LYS A 221 -11.52 -41.25 27.70
C LYS A 221 -12.82 -42.04 27.97
N ALA A 222 -13.66 -42.25 26.96
CA ALA A 222 -14.92 -43.02 27.07
C ALA A 222 -14.82 -44.45 26.49
N CYS A 223 -13.72 -44.80 25.82
CA CYS A 223 -13.45 -46.16 25.31
C CYS A 223 -13.01 -47.18 26.38
N THR A 224 -13.52 -47.03 27.60
CA THR A 224 -13.55 -48.07 28.64
C THR A 224 -14.87 -47.97 29.40
N ASN A 225 -15.99 -48.40 28.80
CA ASN A 225 -17.05 -49.16 29.47
C ASN A 225 -18.19 -49.60 28.53
N THR A 226 -18.36 -50.91 28.54
CA THR A 226 -19.22 -51.80 27.77
C THR A 226 -20.74 -51.57 27.94
N SER A 227 -21.45 -51.45 26.81
CA SER A 227 -22.80 -51.98 26.49
C SER A 227 -24.03 -51.82 27.43
N LYS A 228 -25.14 -51.27 26.88
CA LYS A 228 -26.37 -52.02 26.47
C LYS A 228 -27.57 -51.11 26.06
N ASN A 229 -28.52 -51.72 25.33
CA ASN A 229 -29.94 -51.34 25.10
C ASN A 229 -30.33 -50.19 24.13
N ILE A 230 -30.61 -50.58 22.88
CA ILE A 230 -31.92 -50.51 22.18
C ILE A 230 -33.00 -49.58 22.82
N ASN A 231 -33.50 -48.56 22.09
CA ASN A 231 -34.84 -48.60 21.44
C ASN A 231 -35.12 -47.48 20.40
N GLN A 232 -36.25 -47.59 19.69
CA GLN A 232 -36.67 -46.86 18.49
C GLN A 232 -37.22 -45.42 18.74
N GLY A 233 -37.29 -44.57 17.71
CA GLY A 233 -38.10 -43.33 17.75
C GLY A 233 -37.89 -42.32 16.60
N GLN A 234 -38.99 -41.90 15.96
CA GLN A 234 -39.05 -40.89 14.88
C GLN A 234 -40.17 -39.85 15.20
N ILE A 235 -40.29 -38.67 14.56
CA ILE A 235 -39.67 -38.14 13.33
C ILE A 235 -39.33 -36.63 13.44
N MET A 236 -39.06 -35.97 12.31
CA MET A 236 -38.86 -34.52 12.12
C MET A 236 -40.04 -33.62 12.58
N LEU A 237 -39.76 -32.34 12.88
CA LEU A 237 -40.24 -31.18 12.06
C LEU A 237 -39.70 -29.80 12.51
N GLY A 238 -39.28 -29.01 11.50
CA GLY A 238 -39.39 -27.54 11.38
C GLY A 238 -39.04 -26.59 12.54
N VAL A 239 -37.87 -25.93 12.47
CA VAL A 239 -37.61 -24.66 13.18
C VAL A 239 -37.63 -23.49 12.19
N THR A 240 -38.63 -22.62 12.32
CA THR A 240 -38.77 -21.39 11.53
C THR A 240 -37.79 -20.29 11.98
N LYS A 241 -37.11 -19.64 11.03
CA LYS A 241 -36.20 -18.52 11.33
C LYS A 241 -36.97 -17.22 11.49
N ILE A 242 -36.97 -16.66 12.70
CA ILE A 242 -37.50 -15.32 12.98
C ILE A 242 -36.60 -14.26 12.29
N PRO A 243 -37.16 -13.32 11.50
CA PRO A 243 -36.37 -12.26 10.88
C PRO A 243 -35.93 -11.22 11.93
N THR A 244 -34.62 -10.99 12.05
CA THR A 244 -34.09 -9.96 12.95
C THR A 244 -34.28 -8.55 12.36
N PRO A 245 -34.64 -7.54 13.18
CA PRO A 245 -34.87 -6.18 12.69
C PRO A 245 -33.58 -5.55 12.17
N LYS A 246 -33.65 -4.96 10.98
CA LYS A 246 -32.53 -4.24 10.35
C LYS A 246 -32.17 -3.02 11.20
N LYS A 247 -31.04 -3.06 11.92
CA LYS A 247 -30.48 -1.87 12.59
C LYS A 247 -30.14 -0.80 11.56
N ASN A 248 -30.85 0.32 11.61
CA ASN A 248 -30.57 1.50 10.80
C ASN A 248 -29.16 2.05 11.12
N SER A 249 -28.41 2.45 10.10
CA SER A 249 -27.08 3.03 10.29
C SER A 249 -27.18 4.45 10.84
N SER A 250 -26.46 4.76 11.92
CA SER A 250 -26.43 6.03 12.66
C SER A 250 -25.86 7.25 11.91
N HIS A 251 -25.86 7.23 10.58
CA HIS A 251 -25.28 8.25 9.70
C HIS A 251 -26.24 8.69 8.59
N ARG A 252 -27.54 8.57 8.83
CA ARG A 252 -28.60 9.21 8.05
C ARG A 252 -29.41 10.10 8.98
N ASP A 253 -29.84 11.25 8.48
CA ASP A 253 -30.88 12.05 9.16
C ASP A 253 -32.27 11.41 8.97
N ALA A 254 -33.30 12.03 9.54
CA ALA A 254 -34.69 11.58 9.45
C ALA A 254 -35.19 11.43 8.00
N ASN A 255 -34.59 12.16 7.06
CA ASN A 255 -34.93 12.12 5.63
C ASN A 255 -34.07 11.10 4.84
N GLY A 256 -33.25 10.30 5.54
CA GLY A 256 -32.40 9.29 4.94
C GLY A 256 -31.12 9.83 4.29
N VAL A 257 -30.81 11.12 4.39
CA VAL A 257 -29.66 11.74 3.71
C VAL A 257 -28.38 11.54 4.53
N ARG A 258 -27.28 11.23 3.85
CA ARG A 258 -26.00 10.86 4.47
C ARG A 258 -25.10 12.08 4.66
N LYS A 259 -25.15 12.72 5.83
CA LYS A 259 -24.26 13.84 6.18
C LYS A 259 -22.79 13.39 6.17
N LYS A 260 -21.99 13.92 5.24
CA LYS A 260 -20.52 13.82 5.27
C LYS A 260 -20.01 14.73 6.38
N LYS A 261 -19.34 14.18 7.41
CA LYS A 261 -18.41 14.99 8.22
C LYS A 261 -17.29 15.46 7.29
N ARG A 262 -17.07 16.78 7.22
CA ARG A 262 -15.79 17.33 6.78
C ARG A 262 -14.80 17.10 7.92
N PHE A 263 -13.64 16.56 7.57
CA PHE A 263 -12.39 16.72 8.30
C PHE A 263 -11.58 17.73 7.49
#